data_AF-A0A8H4ABG1-F1
#
_entry.id   AF-A0A8H4ABG1-F1
#
_cell.length_a   1.000
_cell.length_b   1.000
_cell.length_c   1.000
_cell.angle_alpha   90.00
_cell.angle_beta   90.00
_cell.angle_gamma   90.00
#
_symmetry.space_group_name_H-M   'P 1'
#
loop_
_entity.id
_entity.type
_entity.pdbx_description
1 polymer ?
#
loop_
_entity_poly.entity_id
_entity_poly.type
_entity_poly.pdbx_seq_one_letter_code
_entity_poly.pdbx_strand_id
1 'polypeptide(L)'
;MLLPNNPTILSIVNNIVNKIGGTDNFIGVHARLGDGHFSRHQDITIQNLVETIQNDFKNIDDYNPYLSTKIFLATDIKNSESLQLFFQTFPYVYILDDFDDLLEPLKSLKNPIDGKIMYEFLVPFVDLLVVSRGKKFYRTYSSTFSKYAQLLNRIWLENELE
;
A
#
# COMPACT_ATOMS: atom_id res chain seq x y z
N MET A 1 -12.01 17.34 3.46
CA MET A 1 -11.07 16.23 3.17
C MET A 1 -9.72 16.63 3.71
N LEU A 2 -9.12 15.83 4.61
CA LEU A 2 -7.81 16.13 5.17
C LEU A 2 -6.74 15.58 4.25
N LEU A 3 -6.20 16.43 3.36
CA LEU A 3 -4.95 16.12 2.70
C LEU A 3 -3.82 16.32 3.72
N PRO A 4 -2.98 15.31 3.98
CA PRO A 4 -1.90 15.46 4.94
C PRO A 4 -0.92 16.52 4.49
N ASN A 5 -0.65 17.47 5.39
CA ASN A 5 0.29 18.57 5.18
C ASN A 5 1.30 18.61 6.33
N ASN A 6 1.90 17.46 6.63
CA ASN A 6 3.02 17.37 7.57
C ASN A 6 4.30 17.08 6.76
N PRO A 7 5.32 17.97 6.78
CA PRO A 7 6.49 17.85 5.92
C PRO A 7 7.32 16.60 6.23
N THR A 8 7.38 16.16 7.49
CA THR A 8 8.08 14.93 7.87
C THR A 8 7.40 13.71 7.25
N ILE A 9 6.08 13.60 7.39
CA ILE A 9 5.31 12.49 6.80
C ILE A 9 5.44 12.49 5.27
N LEU A 10 5.30 13.66 4.63
CA LEU A 10 5.41 13.77 3.18
C LEU A 10 6.81 13.41 2.67
N SER A 11 7.86 13.81 3.39
CA SER A 11 9.24 13.44 3.06
C SER A 11 9.45 11.92 3.10
N ILE A 12 8.96 11.25 4.16
CA ILE A 12 9.03 9.79 4.30
C ILE A 12 8.29 9.11 3.15
N VAL A 13 7.04 9.51 2.91
CA VAL A 13 6.21 8.94 1.83
C VAL A 13 6.90 9.10 0.47
N ASN A 14 7.42 10.29 0.17
CA ASN A 14 8.10 10.54 -1.10
C ASN A 14 9.40 9.72 -1.23
N ASN A 15 10.17 9.54 -0.15
CA ASN A 15 11.37 8.71 -0.18
C ASN A 15 11.05 7.24 -0.45
N ILE A 16 9.99 6.70 0.16
CA ILE A 16 9.52 5.33 -0.09
C ILE A 16 9.06 5.20 -1.54
N VAL A 17 8.17 6.09 -1.99
CA VAL A 17 7.64 6.09 -3.36
C VAL A 17 8.76 6.18 -4.40
N ASN A 18 9.76 7.04 -4.18
CA ASN A 18 10.92 7.16 -5.06
C ASN A 18 11.77 5.89 -5.13
N LYS A 19 11.96 5.18 -4.00
CA LYS A 19 12.68 3.88 -3.99
C LYS A 19 11.94 2.81 -4.80
N ILE A 20 10.60 2.84 -4.79
CA ILE A 20 9.78 1.89 -5.55
C ILE A 20 9.78 2.27 -7.04
N GLY A 21 9.85 3.56 -7.38
CA GLY A 21 10.00 4.01 -8.78
C GLY A 21 9.35 5.35 -9.11
N GLY A 22 8.77 6.03 -8.13
CA GLY A 22 7.99 7.26 -8.30
C GLY A 22 6.48 7.02 -8.28
N THR A 23 5.71 8.09 -8.17
CA THR A 23 4.24 8.05 -8.35
C THR A 23 3.93 7.47 -9.74
N ASP A 24 2.82 6.75 -9.87
CA ASP A 24 2.36 6.13 -11.13
C ASP A 24 3.30 5.04 -11.74
N ASN A 25 4.39 4.69 -11.05
CA ASN A 25 5.36 3.69 -11.55
C ASN A 25 5.23 2.30 -10.89
N PHE A 26 4.23 2.11 -10.05
CA PHE A 26 3.91 0.86 -9.36
C PHE A 26 2.40 0.72 -9.15
N ILE A 27 1.93 -0.45 -8.73
CA ILE A 27 0.53 -0.68 -8.35
C ILE A 27 0.40 -0.66 -6.83
N GLY A 28 -0.62 0.02 -6.32
CA GLY A 28 -1.01 -0.08 -4.93
C GLY A 28 -1.95 -1.26 -4.70
N VAL A 29 -1.66 -2.08 -3.69
CA VAL A 29 -2.54 -3.18 -3.26
C VAL A 29 -2.74 -3.07 -1.76
N HIS A 30 -3.99 -3.15 -1.31
CA HIS A 30 -4.29 -3.29 0.11
C HIS A 30 -4.97 -4.63 0.39
N ALA A 31 -4.30 -5.45 1.20
CA ALA A 31 -4.80 -6.71 1.71
C ALA A 31 -5.10 -6.58 3.22
N ARG A 32 -6.37 -6.37 3.56
CA ARG A 32 -6.86 -6.44 4.93
C ARG A 32 -7.15 -7.88 5.30
N LEU A 33 -6.37 -8.41 6.24
CA LEU A 33 -6.35 -9.83 6.58
C LEU A 33 -6.50 -10.10 8.08
N GLY A 34 -6.33 -9.08 8.93
CA GLY A 34 -6.45 -9.19 10.38
C GLY A 34 -7.86 -8.92 10.91
N ASP A 35 -8.14 -9.58 12.04
CA ASP A 35 -9.35 -9.50 12.87
C ASP A 35 -10.67 -9.97 12.25
N GLY A 36 -11.55 -10.48 13.12
CA GLY A 36 -12.97 -10.71 12.85
C GLY A 36 -13.26 -11.52 11.58
N HIS A 37 -13.98 -10.91 10.63
CA HIS A 37 -14.30 -11.54 9.35
C HIS A 37 -13.09 -11.62 8.41
N PHE A 38 -12.16 -10.66 8.45
CA PHE A 38 -11.01 -10.64 7.54
C PHE A 38 -10.07 -11.82 7.81
N SER A 39 -9.81 -12.13 9.09
CA SER A 39 -8.95 -13.26 9.46
C SER A 39 -9.53 -14.62 9.09
N ARG A 40 -10.85 -14.74 8.88
CA ARG A 40 -11.51 -15.97 8.42
C ARG A 40 -11.50 -16.15 6.91
N HIS A 41 -11.14 -15.11 6.16
CA HIS A 41 -11.20 -15.07 4.70
C HIS A 41 -9.86 -14.65 4.09
N GLN A 42 -8.74 -14.92 4.77
CA GLN A 42 -7.41 -14.51 4.29
C GLN A 42 -7.10 -15.12 2.92
N ASP A 43 -7.28 -16.43 2.76
CA ASP A 43 -7.02 -17.14 1.50
C ASP A 43 -7.87 -16.61 0.35
N ILE A 44 -9.18 -16.47 0.57
CA ILE A 44 -10.11 -15.95 -0.42
C ILE A 44 -9.75 -14.49 -0.79
N THR A 45 -9.34 -13.68 0.19
CA THR A 45 -8.93 -12.30 -0.07
C THR A 45 -7.69 -12.24 -0.95
N ILE A 46 -6.68 -13.06 -0.66
CA ILE A 46 -5.45 -13.11 -1.46
C ILE A 46 -5.71 -13.70 -2.84
N GLN A 47 -6.46 -14.79 -2.95
CA GLN A 47 -6.83 -15.40 -4.24
C GLN A 47 -7.54 -14.39 -5.14
N ASN A 48 -8.55 -13.69 -4.62
CA ASN A 48 -9.26 -12.66 -5.37
C ASN A 48 -8.33 -11.53 -5.84
N LEU A 49 -7.41 -11.08 -4.99
CA LEU A 49 -6.44 -10.04 -5.35
C LEU A 49 -5.50 -10.52 -6.46
N VAL A 50 -4.94 -11.73 -6.32
CA VAL A 50 -4.07 -12.35 -7.33
C VAL A 50 -4.79 -12.49 -8.66
N GLU A 51 -5.98 -13.11 -8.68
CA GLU A 51 -6.76 -13.32 -9.90
C GLU A 51 -7.14 -11.99 -10.57
N THR A 52 -7.58 -11.01 -9.79
CA THR A 52 -7.95 -9.69 -10.34
C THR A 52 -6.76 -8.99 -10.97
N ILE A 53 -5.60 -9.00 -10.30
CA ILE A 53 -4.37 -8.39 -10.85
C ILE A 53 -3.94 -9.14 -12.11
N GLN A 54 -3.83 -10.47 -12.08
CA GLN A 54 -3.41 -11.25 -13.25
C GLN A 54 -4.34 -11.02 -14.45
N ASN A 55 -5.65 -11.00 -14.24
CA ASN A 55 -6.62 -10.75 -15.32
C ASN A 55 -6.46 -9.37 -15.95
N ASP A 56 -6.18 -8.34 -15.16
CA ASP A 56 -5.97 -6.97 -15.66
C ASP A 56 -4.67 -6.83 -16.47
N PHE A 57 -3.67 -7.68 -16.24
CA PHE A 57 -2.38 -7.67 -16.95
C PHE A 57 -2.26 -8.76 -18.02
N LYS A 58 -3.26 -9.63 -18.17
CA LYS A 58 -3.25 -10.78 -19.08
C LYS A 58 -2.96 -10.44 -20.55
N ASN A 59 -3.28 -9.22 -20.99
CA ASN A 59 -3.12 -8.77 -22.37
C ASN A 59 -1.95 -7.80 -22.58
N ILE A 60 -1.14 -7.52 -21.54
CA ILE A 60 -0.07 -6.53 -21.63
C ILE A 60 1.24 -7.16 -22.14
N ASP A 61 1.45 -8.46 -21.90
CA ASP A 61 2.72 -9.12 -22.20
C ASP A 61 2.51 -10.47 -22.92
N ASP A 62 2.21 -10.43 -24.22
CA ASP A 62 2.25 -11.63 -25.09
C ASP A 62 3.69 -12.17 -25.28
N TYR A 63 4.70 -11.44 -24.78
CA TYR A 63 6.14 -11.73 -24.94
C TYR A 63 6.90 -11.90 -23.60
N ASN A 64 6.30 -11.57 -22.45
CA ASN A 64 6.92 -11.71 -21.14
C ASN A 64 5.95 -12.37 -20.14
N PRO A 65 6.16 -13.63 -19.75
CA PRO A 65 5.24 -14.34 -18.86
C PRO A 65 5.23 -13.79 -17.42
N TYR A 66 6.09 -12.82 -17.10
CA TYR A 66 6.19 -12.22 -15.77
C TYR A 66 5.73 -10.77 -15.77
N LEU A 67 4.74 -10.47 -14.92
CA LEU A 67 4.37 -9.09 -14.61
C LEU A 67 5.57 -8.39 -13.96
N SER A 68 6.32 -7.61 -14.74
CA SER A 68 7.44 -6.81 -14.23
C SER A 68 6.99 -5.57 -13.45
N THR A 69 5.67 -5.39 -13.31
CA THR A 69 5.12 -4.27 -12.56
C THR A 69 5.39 -4.44 -11.08
N LYS A 70 6.00 -3.41 -10.49
CA LYS A 70 6.24 -3.31 -9.05
C LYS A 70 4.93 -3.13 -8.31
N ILE A 71 4.80 -3.75 -7.15
CA ILE A 71 3.63 -3.68 -6.28
C ILE A 71 4.06 -3.15 -4.92
N PHE A 72 3.35 -2.16 -4.40
CA PHE A 72 3.38 -1.85 -2.98
C PHE A 72 2.16 -2.46 -2.31
N LEU A 73 2.39 -3.33 -1.33
CA LEU A 73 1.36 -4.05 -0.59
C LEU A 73 1.22 -3.47 0.82
N ALA A 74 0.12 -2.77 1.06
CA ALA A 74 -0.33 -2.40 2.39
C ALA A 74 -1.08 -3.57 3.02
N THR A 75 -0.68 -3.99 4.23
CA THR A 75 -1.35 -5.08 4.95
C THR A 75 -1.16 -4.93 6.46
N ASP A 76 -2.15 -5.42 7.20
CA ASP A 76 -2.18 -5.38 8.66
C ASP A 76 -1.56 -6.63 9.32
N ILE A 77 -1.06 -7.57 8.52
CA ILE A 77 -0.34 -8.75 9.00
C ILE A 77 0.98 -8.92 8.25
N LYS A 78 2.05 -9.23 8.99
CA LYS A 78 3.40 -9.35 8.41
C LYS A 78 3.68 -10.74 7.84
N ASN A 79 3.13 -11.77 8.50
CA ASN A 79 3.38 -13.16 8.18
C ASN A 79 2.07 -13.95 8.22
N SER A 80 1.64 -14.45 7.07
CA SER A 80 0.63 -15.51 6.97
C SER A 80 0.97 -16.43 5.81
N GLU A 81 0.54 -17.68 5.91
CA GLU A 81 0.62 -18.64 4.81
C GLU A 81 -0.11 -18.10 3.57
N SER A 82 -1.27 -17.45 3.76
CA SER A 82 -2.02 -16.83 2.67
C SER A 82 -1.22 -15.79 1.89
N LEU A 83 -0.38 -14.98 2.56
CA LEU A 83 0.45 -13.98 1.87
C LEU A 83 1.58 -14.60 1.05
N GLN A 84 2.02 -15.83 1.38
CA GLN A 84 3.07 -16.51 0.61
C GLN A 84 2.65 -16.70 -0.85
N LEU A 85 1.39 -17.04 -1.11
CA LEU A 85 0.85 -17.12 -2.47
C LEU A 85 1.04 -15.81 -3.23
N PHE A 86 0.77 -14.67 -2.57
CA PHE A 86 0.91 -13.35 -3.19
C PHE A 86 2.38 -13.07 -3.57
N PHE A 87 3.32 -13.29 -2.64
CA PHE A 87 4.76 -13.09 -2.87
C PHE A 87 5.36 -14.07 -3.88
N GLN A 88 4.86 -15.30 -3.96
CA GLN A 88 5.28 -16.28 -4.97
C GLN A 88 4.77 -15.93 -6.38
N THR A 89 3.60 -15.29 -6.45
CA THR A 89 2.98 -14.90 -7.73
C THR A 89 3.64 -13.64 -8.30
N PHE A 90 3.93 -12.65 -7.46
CA PHE A 90 4.46 -11.36 -7.88
C PHE A 90 5.90 -11.17 -7.37
N PRO A 91 6.91 -11.12 -8.25
CA PRO A 91 8.33 -11.11 -7.83
C PRO A 91 8.82 -9.76 -7.28
N TYR A 92 8.09 -8.66 -7.53
CA TYR A 92 8.48 -7.30 -7.16
C TYR A 92 7.46 -6.66 -6.20
N VAL A 93 7.28 -7.28 -5.04
CA VAL A 93 6.40 -6.77 -3.98
C VAL A 93 7.23 -6.08 -2.91
N TYR A 94 6.81 -4.89 -2.53
CA TYR A 94 7.34 -4.12 -1.42
C TYR A 94 6.25 -3.94 -0.38
N ILE A 95 6.59 -4.11 0.90
CA ILE A 95 5.74 -3.79 2.05
C ILE A 95 6.36 -2.65 2.85
N LEU A 96 5.59 -2.03 3.74
CA LEU A 96 6.10 -0.90 4.52
C LEU A 96 7.36 -1.25 5.35
N ASP A 97 7.42 -2.47 5.87
CA ASP A 97 8.55 -3.00 6.66
C ASP A 97 9.88 -3.02 5.89
N ASP A 98 9.85 -3.08 4.55
CA ASP A 98 11.06 -3.01 3.72
C ASP A 98 11.75 -1.63 3.79
N PHE A 99 11.09 -0.66 4.42
CA PHE A 99 11.53 0.74 4.56
C PHE A 99 11.56 1.21 6.01
N ASP A 100 11.71 0.31 6.99
CA ASP A 100 11.73 0.64 8.42
C ASP A 100 12.75 1.74 8.77
N ASP A 101 13.89 1.80 8.07
CA ASP A 101 14.90 2.84 8.21
C ASP A 101 14.37 4.25 7.88
N LEU A 102 13.47 4.35 6.90
CA LEU A 102 12.83 5.61 6.51
C LEU A 102 11.74 6.06 7.50
N LEU A 103 11.27 5.16 8.37
CA LEU A 103 10.24 5.46 9.38
C LEU A 103 10.82 6.05 10.67
N GLU A 104 12.15 5.99 10.86
CA GLU A 104 12.83 6.51 12.07
C GLU A 104 12.38 7.93 12.47
N PRO A 105 12.20 8.91 11.56
CA PRO A 105 11.77 10.24 11.96
C PRO A 105 10.38 10.27 12.63
N LEU A 106 9.48 9.33 12.32
CA LEU A 106 8.17 9.23 12.97
C LEU A 106 8.28 8.93 14.47
N LYS A 107 9.33 8.25 14.93
CA LYS A 107 9.53 7.88 16.33
C LYS A 107 9.72 9.12 17.23
N SER A 108 10.14 10.23 16.64
CA SER A 108 10.31 11.51 17.33
C SER A 108 9.02 12.35 17.39
N LEU A 109 8.01 12.02 16.57
CA LEU A 109 6.78 12.80 16.50
C LEU A 109 5.92 12.55 17.74
N LYS A 110 5.59 13.65 18.43
CA LYS A 110 4.75 13.66 19.62
C LYS A 110 3.53 14.54 19.38
N ASN A 111 2.40 14.13 19.95
CA ASN A 111 1.23 14.98 20.00
C ASN A 111 1.58 16.23 20.84
N PRO A 112 1.40 17.46 20.31
CA PRO A 112 1.78 18.68 21.01
C PRO A 112 0.93 18.95 22.27
N ILE A 113 -0.23 18.31 22.40
CA ILE A 113 -1.15 18.52 23.53
C ILE A 113 -0.76 17.68 24.75
N ASP A 114 -0.46 16.39 24.54
CA ASP A 114 -0.24 15.42 25.64
C ASP A 114 1.16 14.79 25.63
N GLY A 115 2.01 15.10 24.64
CA GLY A 115 3.36 14.59 24.51
C GLY A 115 3.46 13.11 24.09
N LYS A 116 2.34 12.45 23.79
CA LYS A 116 2.32 11.02 23.44
C LYS A 116 3.04 10.78 22.11
N ILE A 117 3.90 9.75 22.09
CA ILE A 117 4.57 9.29 20.86
C ILE A 117 3.49 8.84 19.85
N MET A 118 3.54 9.40 18.65
CA MET A 118 2.52 9.18 17.62
C MET A 118 2.85 8.04 16.65
N TYR A 119 4.03 7.42 16.79
CA TYR A 119 4.56 6.42 15.86
C TYR A 119 3.53 5.38 15.41
N GLU A 120 2.93 4.65 16.36
CA GLU A 120 1.96 3.57 16.07
C GLU A 120 0.70 4.06 15.36
N PHE A 121 0.32 5.33 15.54
CA PHE A 121 -0.83 5.94 14.87
C PHE A 121 -0.49 6.45 13.46
N LEU A 122 0.77 6.83 13.24
CA LEU A 122 1.24 7.40 11.99
C LEU A 122 1.74 6.37 10.99
N VAL A 123 2.22 5.20 11.45
CA VAL A 123 2.68 4.12 10.57
C VAL A 123 1.57 3.67 9.59
N PRO A 124 0.33 3.33 10.02
CA PRO A 124 -0.75 2.98 9.09
C PRO A 124 -1.12 4.13 8.15
N PHE A 125 -0.88 5.38 8.58
CA PHE A 125 -1.15 6.55 7.77
C PHE A 125 -0.08 6.76 6.68
N VAL A 126 1.19 6.47 6.96
CA VAL A 126 2.23 6.42 5.94
C VAL A 126 1.93 5.30 4.94
N ASP A 127 1.57 4.11 5.41
CA ASP A 127 1.19 2.97 4.57
C ASP A 127 0.09 3.35 3.56
N LEU A 128 -0.98 3.99 4.08
CA LEU A 128 -2.09 4.51 3.31
C LEU A 128 -1.64 5.50 2.21
N LEU A 129 -0.74 6.42 2.55
CA LEU A 129 -0.30 7.45 1.60
C LEU A 129 0.58 6.85 0.52
N VAL A 130 1.50 5.94 0.87
CA VAL A 130 2.35 5.26 -0.11
C VAL A 130 1.51 4.41 -1.06
N VAL A 131 0.63 3.54 -0.54
CA VAL A 131 -0.18 2.65 -1.39
C VAL A 131 -1.10 3.42 -2.34
N SER A 132 -1.55 4.61 -1.93
CA SER A 132 -2.40 5.46 -2.78
C SER A 132 -1.68 6.07 -3.98
N ARG A 133 -0.34 6.09 -4.04
CA ARG A 133 0.45 6.70 -5.11
C ARG A 133 0.70 5.79 -6.33
N GLY A 134 0.19 4.55 -6.30
CA GLY A 134 0.31 3.65 -7.43
C GLY A 134 -0.55 4.07 -8.63
N LYS A 135 -0.20 3.63 -9.84
CA LYS A 135 -0.96 3.88 -11.08
C LYS A 135 -2.38 3.31 -11.09
N LYS A 136 -2.57 2.29 -10.27
CA LYS A 136 -3.84 1.59 -10.07
C LYS A 136 -3.86 1.05 -8.66
N PHE A 137 -5.07 0.95 -8.09
CA PHE A 137 -5.26 0.50 -6.72
C PHE A 137 -6.21 -0.70 -6.61
N TYR A 138 -5.74 -1.80 -6.04
CA TYR A 138 -6.51 -3.01 -5.72
C TYR A 138 -6.75 -3.11 -4.22
N ARG A 139 -7.91 -3.66 -3.83
CA ARG A 139 -8.40 -3.51 -2.46
C ARG A 139 -9.09 -4.77 -1.93
N THR A 140 -8.99 -4.96 -0.62
CA THR A 140 -10.02 -5.71 0.13
C THR A 140 -11.30 -4.89 0.23
N TYR A 141 -12.41 -5.45 -0.22
CA TYR A 141 -13.73 -4.82 -0.10
C TYR A 141 -14.14 -4.67 1.38
N SER A 142 -15.02 -3.69 1.65
CA SER A 142 -15.51 -3.36 3.00
C SER A 142 -14.50 -2.75 3.99
N SER A 143 -13.20 -2.73 3.69
CA SER A 143 -12.22 -2.02 4.52
C SER A 143 -12.35 -0.49 4.39
N THR A 144 -12.37 0.22 5.52
CA THR A 144 -12.36 1.69 5.56
C THR A 144 -11.03 2.26 5.06
N PHE A 145 -9.92 1.60 5.39
CA PHE A 145 -8.60 1.90 4.82
C PHE A 145 -8.63 1.82 3.29
N SER A 146 -9.13 0.71 2.74
CA SER A 146 -9.26 0.52 1.28
C SER A 146 -10.06 1.64 0.62
N LYS A 147 -11.18 2.05 1.23
CA LYS A 147 -12.02 3.13 0.70
C LYS A 147 -11.26 4.44 0.66
N TYR A 148 -10.48 4.73 1.71
CA TYR A 148 -9.73 5.98 1.76
C TYR A 148 -8.53 5.99 0.82
N ALA A 149 -7.78 4.88 0.74
CA ALA A 149 -6.68 4.70 -0.21
C ALA A 149 -7.16 4.90 -1.65
N GLN A 150 -8.31 4.33 -2.00
CA GLN A 150 -8.91 4.48 -3.33
C GLN A 150 -9.31 5.93 -3.64
N LEU A 151 -9.83 6.66 -2.65
CA LEU A 151 -10.15 8.08 -2.82
C LEU A 151 -8.87 8.90 -3.11
N LEU A 152 -7.82 8.70 -2.30
CA LEU A 152 -6.55 9.39 -2.48
C LEU A 152 -5.91 9.05 -3.82
N ASN A 153 -5.94 7.77 -4.23
CA ASN A 153 -5.41 7.34 -5.52
C ASN A 153 -6.05 8.08 -6.71
N ARG A 154 -7.37 8.26 -6.70
CA ARG A 154 -8.05 9.04 -7.74
C ARG A 154 -7.59 10.49 -7.76
N ILE A 155 -7.49 11.12 -6.59
CA ILE A 155 -7.04 12.52 -6.48
C ILE A 155 -5.62 12.69 -7.01
N TRP A 156 -4.71 11.76 -6.72
CA TRP A 156 -3.33 11.84 -7.23
C TRP A 156 -3.28 11.75 -8.74
N LEU A 157 -4.02 10.80 -9.33
CA LEU A 157 -4.04 10.61 -10.79
C LEU A 157 -4.78 11.75 -11.52
N GLU A 158 -5.81 12.34 -10.91
CA GLU A 158 -6.51 13.50 -11.47
C GLU A 158 -5.61 14.75 -11.49
N ASN A 159 -4.82 14.98 -10.43
CA ASN A 159 -3.90 16.12 -10.35
C ASN A 159 -2.67 16.00 -11.26
N GLU A 160 -2.32 14.80 -11.74
CA GLU A 160 -1.24 14.61 -12.73
C GLU A 160 -1.69 14.85 -14.18
N LEU A 161 -2.99 15.07 -14.40
CA LEU A 161 -3.57 15.36 -15.72
C LEU A 161 -3.83 16.86 -15.98
N GLU A 162 -3.53 17.73 -15.00
CA GLU A 162 -3.55 19.21 -15.10
C GLU A 162 -2.15 19.78 -15.34
#